data_AF-A0A7V4DC59-F1
#
_entry.id   AF-A0A7V4DC59-F1
#
_cell.length_a   1.000
_cell.length_b   1.000
_cell.length_c   1.000
_cell.angle_alpha   90.00
_cell.angle_beta   90.00
_cell.angle_gamma   90.00
#
_symmetry.space_group_name_H-M   'P 1'
#
loop_
_entity.id
_entity.type
_entity.pdbx_description
1 polymer ?
#
loop_
_entity_poly.entity_id
_entity_poly.type
_entity_poly.pdbx_seq_one_letter_code
_entity_poly.pdbx_strand_id
1 'polypeptide(L)'
;MIAPLIPYAIRGAIWYQGESNTSRAEEYRVLFPTLISSWRKNWKQGDFPFYFVQLANFMARVDSPTESEWAELREAQFLTLKVKNTGMAVAIDIGDAADIHPKNKQDVGKRLALWAMAKIYKRNIEYSGPLYKSVEFKHGKAILTFDHVDGGLEIKGGNELKGFAIAGKDGKFVWANAKIEKDKVIVWSPKIPEPKAVRYGWADNPAVNLYNKAGLPASPFRTDGPKK
;
A
#
# COMPACT_ATOMS: atom_id res chain seq x y z
N MET A 1 -11.05 -17.25 -18.66
CA MET A 1 -11.59 -15.92 -19.04
C MET A 1 -10.72 -15.19 -20.05
N ILE A 2 -9.37 -15.15 -19.92
CA ILE A 2 -8.50 -14.42 -20.87
C ILE A 2 -7.95 -15.22 -22.06
N ALA A 3 -8.10 -16.57 -22.06
CA ALA A 3 -7.53 -17.42 -23.10
C ALA A 3 -7.93 -17.02 -24.55
N PRO A 4 -9.17 -16.59 -24.84
CA PRO A 4 -9.54 -16.14 -26.19
C PRO A 4 -8.83 -14.84 -26.65
N LEU A 5 -8.23 -14.08 -25.73
CA LEU A 5 -7.48 -12.87 -26.08
C LEU A 5 -6.02 -13.18 -26.50
N ILE A 6 -5.57 -14.42 -26.29
CA ILE A 6 -4.24 -14.85 -26.72
C ILE A 6 -4.35 -15.30 -28.18
N PRO A 7 -3.50 -14.81 -29.12
CA PRO A 7 -2.26 -14.07 -28.88
C PRO A 7 -2.30 -12.59 -29.30
N TYR A 8 -3.41 -11.86 -29.13
CA TYR A 8 -3.45 -10.44 -29.50
C TYR A 8 -2.31 -9.66 -28.83
N ALA A 9 -1.73 -8.72 -29.57
CA ALA A 9 -0.65 -7.88 -29.07
C ALA A 9 -1.11 -7.11 -27.82
N ILE A 10 -0.27 -7.13 -26.78
CA ILE A 10 -0.56 -6.45 -25.52
C ILE A 10 0.65 -5.61 -25.09
N ARG A 11 0.39 -4.40 -24.57
CA ARG A 11 1.45 -3.55 -24.01
C ARG A 11 1.61 -3.74 -22.50
N GLY A 12 0.57 -4.22 -21.83
CA GLY A 12 0.53 -4.51 -20.40
C GLY A 12 -0.88 -4.81 -19.93
N ALA A 13 -1.03 -5.14 -18.66
CA ALA A 13 -2.32 -5.40 -18.02
C ALA A 13 -2.56 -4.42 -16.86
N ILE A 14 -3.83 -4.07 -16.65
CA ILE A 14 -4.31 -3.40 -15.45
C ILE A 14 -5.24 -4.36 -14.71
N TRP A 15 -5.03 -4.51 -13.41
CA TRP A 15 -5.78 -5.43 -12.56
C TRP A 15 -6.28 -4.74 -11.29
N TYR A 16 -7.60 -4.68 -11.10
CA TYR A 16 -8.21 -4.23 -9.86
C TYR A 16 -9.13 -5.34 -9.39
N GLN A 17 -8.62 -6.15 -8.46
CA GLN A 17 -9.37 -7.19 -7.77
C GLN A 17 -8.68 -7.49 -6.44
N GLY A 18 -9.45 -7.98 -5.49
CA GLY A 18 -8.96 -8.62 -4.27
C GLY A 18 -10.07 -8.82 -3.25
N GLU A 19 -11.14 -8.05 -3.35
CA GLU A 19 -12.24 -7.96 -2.38
C GLU A 19 -12.79 -9.33 -1.94
N SER A 20 -12.95 -10.29 -2.86
CA SER A 20 -13.42 -11.66 -2.55
C SER A 20 -12.34 -12.62 -2.03
N ASN A 21 -11.13 -12.11 -1.77
CA ASN A 21 -9.97 -12.84 -1.28
C ASN A 21 -9.45 -12.31 0.06
N THR A 22 -10.16 -11.40 0.73
CA THR A 22 -9.70 -10.76 1.98
C THR A 22 -9.40 -11.79 3.06
N SER A 23 -10.28 -12.77 3.26
CA SER A 23 -10.09 -13.89 4.20
C SER A 23 -8.98 -14.89 3.80
N ARG A 24 -8.33 -14.66 2.65
CA ARG A 24 -7.35 -15.55 2.01
C ARG A 24 -6.11 -14.77 1.57
N ALA A 25 -5.75 -13.73 2.33
CA ALA A 25 -4.64 -12.85 2.00
C ALA A 25 -3.29 -13.60 1.85
N GLU A 26 -3.04 -14.60 2.69
CA GLU A 26 -1.83 -15.44 2.61
C GLU A 26 -1.73 -16.20 1.29
N GLU A 27 -2.83 -16.82 0.87
CA GLU A 27 -2.93 -17.51 -0.42
C GLU A 27 -2.79 -16.52 -1.57
N TYR A 28 -3.33 -15.31 -1.44
CA TYR A 28 -3.20 -14.25 -2.43
C TYR A 28 -1.73 -13.87 -2.70
N ARG A 29 -0.85 -13.94 -1.69
CA ARG A 29 0.60 -13.73 -1.84
C ARG A 29 1.26 -14.73 -2.79
N VAL A 30 0.63 -15.88 -3.03
CA VAL A 30 1.07 -16.92 -3.97
C VAL A 30 0.30 -16.83 -5.28
N LEU A 31 -1.04 -16.75 -5.19
CA LEU A 31 -1.92 -16.80 -6.35
C LEU A 31 -1.73 -15.60 -7.28
N PHE A 32 -1.56 -14.39 -6.75
CA PHE A 32 -1.47 -13.20 -7.59
C PHE A 32 -0.17 -13.13 -8.40
N PRO A 33 1.04 -13.35 -7.82
CA PRO A 33 2.26 -13.55 -8.60
C PRO A 33 2.17 -14.70 -9.61
N THR A 34 1.48 -15.79 -9.25
CA THR A 34 1.28 -16.94 -10.15
C THR A 34 0.42 -16.58 -11.35
N LEU A 35 -0.65 -15.78 -11.16
CA LEU A 35 -1.47 -15.26 -12.25
C LEU A 35 -0.63 -14.43 -13.22
N ILE A 36 0.17 -13.50 -12.70
CA ILE A 36 1.05 -12.65 -13.52
C ILE A 36 2.03 -13.50 -14.34
N SER A 37 2.69 -14.46 -13.68
CA SER A 37 3.63 -15.39 -14.34
C SER A 37 2.97 -16.25 -15.41
N SER A 38 1.78 -16.80 -15.11
CA SER A 38 0.99 -17.60 -16.05
C SER A 38 0.61 -16.81 -17.30
N TRP A 39 0.14 -15.57 -17.13
CA TRP A 39 -0.22 -14.73 -18.27
C TRP A 39 1.01 -14.40 -19.14
N ARG A 40 2.14 -14.04 -18.53
CA ARG A 40 3.39 -13.79 -19.26
C ARG A 40 3.88 -15.03 -20.03
N LYS A 41 3.82 -16.21 -19.40
CA LYS A 41 4.18 -17.48 -20.04
C LYS A 41 3.28 -17.79 -21.24
N ASN A 42 1.97 -17.58 -21.11
CA ASN A 42 1.02 -17.90 -22.17
C ASN A 42 1.07 -16.90 -23.33
N TRP A 43 1.31 -15.60 -23.07
CA TRP A 43 1.49 -14.61 -24.14
C TRP A 43 2.81 -14.73 -24.88
N LYS A 44 3.87 -15.25 -24.23
CA LYS A 44 5.22 -15.34 -24.80
C LYS A 44 5.78 -13.98 -25.27
N GLN A 45 5.41 -12.89 -24.59
CA GLN A 45 5.86 -11.51 -24.87
C GLN A 45 6.72 -10.91 -23.74
N GLY A 46 7.50 -11.78 -23.07
CA GLY A 46 8.39 -11.39 -21.97
C GLY A 46 7.65 -10.88 -20.73
N ASP A 47 8.34 -10.09 -19.92
CA ASP A 47 7.82 -9.51 -18.67
C ASP A 47 7.00 -8.25 -18.93
N PHE A 48 5.90 -8.34 -19.68
CA PHE A 48 5.09 -7.15 -19.96
C PHE A 48 4.62 -6.46 -18.65
N PRO A 49 4.49 -5.12 -18.65
CA PRO A 49 3.99 -4.35 -17.51
C PRO A 49 2.67 -4.88 -16.94
N PHE A 50 2.61 -5.07 -15.62
CA PHE A 50 1.40 -5.52 -14.93
C PHE A 50 1.12 -4.60 -13.75
N TYR A 51 0.18 -3.68 -13.92
CA TYR A 51 -0.16 -2.68 -12.91
C TYR A 51 -1.46 -3.03 -12.21
N PHE A 52 -1.52 -2.78 -10.91
CA PHE A 52 -2.68 -3.17 -10.12
C PHE A 52 -3.03 -2.13 -9.07
N VAL A 53 -4.21 -2.29 -8.48
CA VAL A 53 -4.73 -1.37 -7.48
C VAL A 53 -4.69 -2.03 -6.11
N GLN A 54 -4.08 -1.36 -5.13
CA GLN A 54 -4.20 -1.73 -3.73
C GLN A 54 -5.60 -1.36 -3.25
N LEU A 55 -6.30 -2.26 -2.56
CA LEU A 55 -7.70 -2.05 -2.21
C LEU A 55 -7.94 -0.71 -1.50
N ALA A 56 -9.03 -0.06 -1.88
CA ALA A 56 -9.50 1.17 -1.25
C ALA A 56 -10.02 0.91 0.17
N ASN A 57 -10.32 1.97 0.92
CA ASN A 57 -11.05 1.87 2.19
C ASN A 57 -12.44 1.29 2.00
N PHE A 58 -12.88 0.46 2.94
CA PHE A 58 -14.22 -0.11 2.97
C PHE A 58 -14.63 -0.43 4.42
N MET A 59 -15.94 -0.49 4.69
CA MET A 59 -16.55 -0.74 6.01
C MET A 59 -16.44 0.42 7.01
N ALA A 60 -17.08 0.24 8.17
CA ALA A 60 -17.03 1.18 9.27
C ALA A 60 -15.60 1.34 9.82
N ARG A 61 -15.30 2.53 10.34
CA ARG A 61 -14.05 2.75 11.08
C ARG A 61 -14.11 2.08 12.43
N VAL A 62 -12.95 1.70 12.93
CA VAL A 62 -12.76 1.21 14.29
C VAL A 62 -11.94 2.23 15.10
N ASP A 63 -12.27 2.34 16.39
CA ASP A 63 -11.66 3.36 17.27
C ASP A 63 -10.30 2.92 17.84
N SER A 64 -9.96 1.64 17.76
CA SER A 64 -8.73 1.08 18.31
C SER A 64 -7.95 0.30 17.25
N PRO A 65 -6.61 0.22 17.35
CA PRO A 65 -5.84 -0.67 16.49
C PRO A 65 -6.32 -2.11 16.63
N THR A 66 -6.52 -2.78 15.50
CA THR A 66 -7.06 -4.14 15.42
C THR A 66 -6.36 -4.93 14.33
N GLU A 67 -6.58 -6.24 14.31
CA GLU A 67 -6.32 -7.05 13.12
C GLU A 67 -7.39 -6.80 12.05
N SER A 68 -7.00 -6.94 10.78
CA SER A 68 -7.86 -6.64 9.63
C SER A 68 -7.43 -7.50 8.43
N GLU A 69 -8.31 -8.40 8.01
CA GLU A 69 -8.12 -9.21 6.80
C GLU A 69 -7.99 -8.33 5.55
N TRP A 70 -8.69 -7.20 5.53
CA TRP A 70 -8.60 -6.23 4.44
C TRP A 70 -7.21 -5.59 4.36
N ALA A 71 -6.62 -5.23 5.51
CA ALA A 71 -5.26 -4.72 5.59
C ALA A 71 -4.23 -5.79 5.21
N GLU A 72 -4.43 -7.06 5.60
CA GLU A 72 -3.58 -8.18 5.19
C GLU A 72 -3.61 -8.39 3.68
N LEU A 73 -4.77 -8.27 3.04
CA LEU A 73 -4.87 -8.36 1.60
C LEU A 73 -4.19 -7.17 0.90
N ARG A 74 -4.32 -5.94 1.44
CA ARG A 74 -3.54 -4.78 0.95
C ARG A 74 -2.03 -5.03 1.05
N GLU A 75 -1.58 -5.69 2.13
CA GLU A 75 -0.19 -6.11 2.27
C GLU A 75 0.18 -7.15 1.21
N ALA A 76 -0.67 -8.15 0.93
CA ALA A 76 -0.43 -9.13 -0.13
C ALA A 76 -0.29 -8.47 -1.52
N GLN A 77 -1.10 -7.45 -1.81
CA GLN A 77 -0.96 -6.63 -3.01
C GLN A 77 0.36 -5.85 -3.00
N PHE A 78 0.73 -5.19 -1.90
CA PHE A 78 2.02 -4.51 -1.76
C PHE A 78 3.20 -5.45 -2.00
N LEU A 79 3.20 -6.64 -1.39
CA LEU A 79 4.25 -7.65 -1.54
C LEU A 79 4.39 -8.15 -2.97
N THR A 80 3.37 -7.99 -3.82
CA THR A 80 3.43 -8.34 -5.24
C THR A 80 4.32 -7.38 -6.05
N LEU A 81 4.65 -6.19 -5.52
CA LEU A 81 5.62 -5.27 -6.15
C LEU A 81 7.02 -5.87 -6.34
N LYS A 82 7.36 -6.95 -5.61
CA LYS A 82 8.62 -7.70 -5.84
C LYS A 82 8.66 -8.42 -7.19
N VAL A 83 7.51 -8.63 -7.84
CA VAL A 83 7.44 -9.22 -9.17
C VAL A 83 7.89 -8.19 -10.19
N LYS A 84 8.80 -8.58 -11.08
CA LYS A 84 9.39 -7.68 -12.09
C LYS A 84 8.32 -7.00 -12.96
N ASN A 85 8.57 -5.75 -13.32
CA ASN A 85 7.69 -4.93 -14.17
C ASN A 85 6.24 -4.82 -13.63
N THR A 86 6.09 -4.76 -12.32
CA THR A 86 4.81 -4.43 -11.68
C THR A 86 4.80 -3.00 -11.14
N GLY A 87 3.61 -2.55 -10.76
CA GLY A 87 3.33 -1.22 -10.24
C GLY A 87 1.97 -1.22 -9.55
N MET A 88 1.83 -0.38 -8.53
CA MET A 88 0.67 -0.38 -7.64
C MET A 88 0.11 1.03 -7.46
N ALA A 89 -1.14 1.21 -7.84
CA ALA A 89 -1.90 2.38 -7.44
C ALA A 89 -2.47 2.16 -6.03
N VAL A 90 -2.00 2.93 -5.05
CA VAL A 90 -2.59 2.97 -3.71
C VAL A 90 -3.96 3.65 -3.84
N ALA A 91 -5.03 3.06 -3.28
CA ALA A 91 -6.39 3.64 -3.30
C ALA A 91 -6.98 3.89 -1.90
N ILE A 92 -6.14 3.89 -0.87
CA ILE A 92 -6.54 3.97 0.55
C ILE A 92 -7.45 5.18 0.86
N ASP A 93 -7.29 6.28 0.15
CA ASP A 93 -8.02 7.55 0.32
C ASP A 93 -9.26 7.69 -0.57
N ILE A 94 -9.53 6.72 -1.46
CA ILE A 94 -10.59 6.78 -2.48
C ILE A 94 -11.85 5.98 -2.08
N GLY A 95 -11.77 5.22 -0.99
CA GLY A 95 -12.83 4.31 -0.54
C GLY A 95 -14.10 4.97 -0.01
N ASP A 96 -15.15 4.17 0.13
CA ASP A 96 -16.42 4.54 0.76
C ASP A 96 -16.72 3.51 1.87
N ALA A 97 -17.15 3.97 3.05
CA ALA A 97 -17.44 3.09 4.17
C ALA A 97 -18.64 2.17 3.90
N ALA A 98 -19.61 2.63 3.10
CA ALA A 98 -20.88 1.95 2.85
C ALA A 98 -20.95 1.27 1.48
N ASP A 99 -20.01 1.57 0.57
CA ASP A 99 -19.97 1.01 -0.78
C ASP A 99 -18.58 0.49 -1.12
N ILE A 100 -18.50 -0.80 -1.43
CA ILE A 100 -17.26 -1.46 -1.84
C ILE A 100 -16.78 -0.96 -3.23
N HIS A 101 -17.64 -0.27 -3.99
CA HIS A 101 -17.35 0.26 -5.32
C HIS A 101 -17.08 1.78 -5.28
N PRO A 102 -15.85 2.23 -5.02
CA PRO A 102 -15.57 3.66 -4.94
C PRO A 102 -15.86 4.38 -6.26
N LYS A 103 -16.60 5.48 -6.18
CA LYS A 103 -17.05 6.25 -7.36
C LYS A 103 -15.92 6.97 -8.08
N ASN A 104 -14.88 7.41 -7.37
CA ASN A 104 -13.73 8.09 -7.96
C ASN A 104 -12.75 7.09 -8.62
N LYS A 105 -13.17 6.46 -9.70
CA LYS A 105 -12.30 5.60 -10.53
C LYS A 105 -11.29 6.39 -11.36
N GLN A 106 -11.54 7.67 -11.57
CA GLN A 106 -10.67 8.54 -12.37
C GLN A 106 -9.30 8.70 -11.72
N ASP A 107 -9.23 8.92 -10.41
CA ASP A 107 -7.95 9.07 -9.71
C ASP A 107 -7.20 7.75 -9.59
N VAL A 108 -7.91 6.62 -9.46
CA VAL A 108 -7.29 5.28 -9.58
C VAL A 108 -6.63 5.12 -10.95
N GLY A 109 -7.34 5.46 -12.03
CA GLY A 109 -6.82 5.42 -13.39
C GLY A 109 -5.61 6.34 -13.61
N LYS A 110 -5.65 7.58 -13.08
CA LYS A 110 -4.51 8.51 -13.13
C LYS A 110 -3.28 7.93 -12.43
N ARG A 111 -3.45 7.32 -11.25
CA ARG A 111 -2.34 6.69 -10.50
C ARG A 111 -1.70 5.54 -11.26
N LEU A 112 -2.51 4.69 -11.91
CA LEU A 112 -2.00 3.65 -12.80
C LEU A 112 -1.30 4.22 -14.05
N ALA A 113 -1.83 5.32 -14.60
CA ALA A 113 -1.20 6.00 -15.73
C ALA A 113 0.17 6.57 -15.35
N LEU A 114 0.37 7.12 -14.15
CA LEU A 114 1.68 7.59 -13.69
C LEU A 114 2.75 6.49 -13.75
N TRP A 115 2.41 5.27 -13.30
CA TRP A 115 3.30 4.12 -13.43
C TRP A 115 3.69 3.83 -14.88
N ALA A 116 2.72 3.85 -15.80
CA ALA A 116 3.00 3.67 -17.23
C ALA A 116 3.90 4.79 -17.77
N MET A 117 3.59 6.04 -17.45
CA MET A 117 4.33 7.21 -17.92
C MET A 117 5.79 7.19 -17.45
N ALA A 118 6.04 6.84 -16.19
CA ALA A 118 7.40 6.74 -15.67
C ALA A 118 8.15 5.50 -16.16
N LYS A 119 7.54 4.31 -16.07
CA LYS A 119 8.28 3.05 -16.29
C LYS A 119 8.31 2.61 -17.75
N ILE A 120 7.25 2.89 -18.52
CA ILE A 120 7.13 2.50 -19.93
C ILE A 120 7.58 3.65 -20.83
N TYR A 121 7.05 4.86 -20.61
CA TYR A 121 7.33 6.03 -21.44
C TYR A 121 8.51 6.89 -20.95
N LYS A 122 9.19 6.46 -19.88
CA LYS A 122 10.44 7.04 -19.38
C LYS A 122 10.35 8.53 -19.06
N ARG A 123 9.15 9.01 -18.68
CA ARG A 123 8.99 10.39 -18.21
C ARG A 123 9.56 10.53 -16.80
N ASN A 124 10.25 11.63 -16.54
CA ASN A 124 10.73 11.98 -15.21
C ASN A 124 9.56 12.58 -14.40
N ILE A 125 8.76 11.72 -13.79
CA ILE A 125 7.61 12.10 -12.94
C ILE A 125 7.55 11.15 -11.74
N GLU A 126 7.11 11.66 -10.59
CA GLU A 126 6.78 10.79 -9.45
C GLU A 126 5.53 9.97 -9.77
N TYR A 127 5.56 8.70 -9.41
CA TYR A 127 4.58 7.72 -9.88
C TYR A 127 4.00 6.81 -8.79
N SER A 128 4.48 6.94 -7.55
CA SER A 128 3.85 6.33 -6.39
C SER A 128 3.84 7.30 -5.21
N GLY A 129 2.99 7.01 -4.23
CA GLY A 129 3.10 7.63 -2.92
C GLY A 129 4.12 6.89 -2.05
N PRO A 130 4.41 7.36 -0.84
CA PRO A 130 5.41 6.75 0.02
C PRO A 130 5.19 5.25 0.23
N LEU A 131 6.22 4.46 -0.07
CA LEU A 131 6.23 3.01 0.16
C LEU A 131 7.20 2.69 1.29
N TYR A 132 6.73 2.00 2.33
CA TYR A 132 7.58 1.66 3.47
C TYR A 132 8.83 0.90 3.04
N LYS A 133 9.99 1.34 3.56
CA LYS A 133 11.30 0.77 3.24
C LYS A 133 11.95 0.12 4.46
N SER A 134 12.06 0.85 5.56
CA SER A 134 12.70 0.33 6.77
C SER A 134 12.27 1.08 8.03
N VAL A 135 12.52 0.45 9.17
CA VAL A 135 12.35 1.01 10.51
C VAL A 135 13.64 0.86 11.31
N GLU A 136 14.01 1.90 12.04
CA GLU A 136 15.03 1.86 13.10
C GLU A 136 14.35 2.18 14.43
N PHE A 137 14.51 1.31 15.43
CA PHE A 137 14.02 1.57 16.78
C PHE A 137 15.15 2.13 17.65
N LYS A 138 14.99 3.38 18.09
CA LYS A 138 16.03 4.09 18.85
C LYS A 138 15.42 5.08 19.83
N HIS A 139 15.95 5.11 21.07
CA HIS A 139 15.54 6.05 22.13
C HIS A 139 14.01 6.15 22.33
N GLY A 140 13.33 4.99 22.37
CA GLY A 140 11.87 4.92 22.56
C GLY A 140 11.03 5.37 21.35
N LYS A 141 11.64 5.49 20.16
CA LYS A 141 10.95 5.89 18.93
C LYS A 141 11.21 4.89 17.81
N ALA A 142 10.29 4.83 16.86
CA ALA A 142 10.46 4.17 15.58
C ALA A 142 10.71 5.24 14.50
N ILE A 143 11.80 5.09 13.77
CA ILE A 143 12.23 6.00 12.71
C ILE A 143 11.98 5.27 11.38
N LEU A 144 10.98 5.71 10.64
CA LEU A 144 10.54 5.09 9.39
C LEU A 144 11.14 5.81 8.19
N THR A 145 11.54 5.03 7.19
CA THR A 145 11.96 5.53 5.88
C THR A 145 11.08 4.94 4.78
N PHE A 146 11.00 5.68 3.67
CA PHE A 146 10.12 5.35 2.55
C PHE A 146 10.85 5.54 1.23
N ASP A 147 10.50 4.73 0.23
CA ASP A 147 10.70 5.08 -1.16
C ASP A 147 9.57 6.02 -1.62
N HIS A 148 9.70 6.65 -2.80
CA HIS A 148 8.68 7.57 -3.37
C HIS A 148 8.38 8.81 -2.52
N VAL A 149 9.45 9.45 -2.06
CA VAL A 149 9.43 10.68 -1.26
C VAL A 149 9.87 11.89 -2.07
N ASP A 150 9.76 11.87 -3.41
CA ASP A 150 10.18 13.02 -4.22
C ASP A 150 9.41 14.29 -3.83
N GLY A 151 10.15 15.39 -3.66
CA GLY A 151 9.67 16.64 -3.08
C GLY A 151 9.45 16.63 -1.55
N GLY A 152 9.48 15.46 -0.91
CA GLY A 152 9.34 15.25 0.53
C GLY A 152 7.97 14.70 0.95
N LEU A 153 7.82 14.47 2.25
CA LEU A 153 6.58 14.01 2.87
C LEU A 153 5.69 15.17 3.31
N GLU A 154 4.37 14.97 3.30
CA GLU A 154 3.40 15.96 3.74
C GLU A 154 2.19 15.33 4.49
N ILE A 155 1.50 16.16 5.26
CA ILE A 155 0.26 15.83 5.97
C ILE A 155 -0.90 16.42 5.17
N LYS A 156 -1.78 15.57 4.66
CA LYS A 156 -2.95 16.03 3.90
C LYS A 156 -4.14 16.33 4.83
N GLY A 157 -4.68 17.54 4.76
CA GLY A 157 -5.91 17.91 5.48
C GLY A 157 -5.77 18.03 7.00
N GLY A 158 -4.64 18.54 7.49
CA GLY A 158 -4.42 18.80 8.92
C GLY A 158 -2.96 19.09 9.26
N ASN A 159 -2.67 19.11 10.55
CA ASN A 159 -1.36 19.40 11.15
C ASN A 159 -0.77 18.20 11.94
N GLU A 160 -1.54 17.13 12.12
CA GLU A 160 -1.11 15.92 12.83
C GLU A 160 -1.20 14.69 11.92
N LEU A 161 -0.20 13.81 11.98
CA LEU A 161 -0.22 12.52 11.29
C LEU A 161 -1.19 11.55 11.96
N LYS A 162 -1.95 10.83 11.15
CA LYS A 162 -2.96 9.86 11.56
C LYS A 162 -2.62 8.46 11.07
N GLY A 163 -3.22 7.46 11.72
CA GLY A 163 -3.19 6.08 11.26
C GLY A 163 -1.96 5.28 11.70
N PHE A 164 -1.12 5.81 12.58
CA PHE A 164 0.03 5.09 13.16
C PHE A 164 -0.33 4.41 14.48
N ALA A 165 -0.06 3.11 14.56
CA ALA A 165 -0.09 2.34 15.80
C ALA A 165 1.30 1.78 16.11
N ILE A 166 1.63 1.66 17.39
CA ILE A 166 2.93 1.19 17.87
C ILE A 166 2.74 0.16 18.99
N ALA A 167 3.60 -0.85 19.02
CA ALA A 167 3.58 -1.91 20.04
C ALA A 167 4.98 -2.17 20.60
N GLY A 168 5.03 -2.64 21.84
CA GLY A 168 6.25 -3.16 22.48
C GLY A 168 6.45 -4.65 22.18
N LYS A 169 7.20 -5.33 23.06
CA LYS A 169 7.46 -6.79 22.95
C LYS A 169 6.20 -7.65 23.09
N ASP A 170 5.16 -7.13 23.73
CA ASP A 170 3.90 -7.84 23.96
C ASP A 170 2.98 -7.89 22.72
N GLY A 171 3.33 -7.17 21.65
CA GLY A 171 2.53 -7.10 20.43
C GLY A 171 1.21 -6.36 20.57
N LYS A 172 0.95 -5.67 21.70
CA LYS A 172 -0.29 -4.93 21.93
C LYS A 172 -0.18 -3.53 21.33
N PHE A 173 -0.84 -3.33 20.20
CA PHE A 173 -0.83 -2.06 19.49
C PHE A 173 -1.68 -1.01 20.20
N VAL A 174 -1.12 0.20 20.33
CA VAL A 174 -1.82 1.42 20.74
C VAL A 174 -1.63 2.49 19.68
N TRP A 175 -2.56 3.44 19.59
CA TRP A 175 -2.35 4.64 18.77
C TRP A 175 -1.08 5.38 19.20
N ALA A 176 -0.36 5.89 18.22
CA ALA A 176 0.93 6.53 18.39
C ALA A 176 0.89 7.97 17.91
N ASN A 177 1.74 8.79 18.51
CA ASN A 177 2.09 10.09 17.95
C ASN A 177 3.05 9.86 16.79
N ALA A 178 2.93 10.69 15.76
CA ALA A 178 3.84 10.67 14.63
C ALA A 178 4.12 12.09 14.13
N LYS A 179 5.33 12.32 13.64
CA LYS A 179 5.72 13.58 12.98
C LYS A 179 6.66 13.32 11.81
N ILE A 180 6.64 14.23 10.85
CA ILE A 180 7.57 14.24 9.73
C ILE A 180 8.83 15.00 10.16
N GLU A 181 10.00 14.38 9.97
CA GLU A 181 11.30 15.03 10.09
C GLU A 181 12.08 14.79 8.79
N LYS A 182 12.15 15.82 7.92
CA LYS A 182 12.65 15.70 6.53
C LYS A 182 11.84 14.62 5.79
N ASP A 183 12.52 13.59 5.29
CA ASP A 183 11.91 12.48 4.53
C ASP A 183 11.66 11.24 5.40
N LYS A 184 11.63 11.42 6.73
CA LYS A 184 11.38 10.35 7.70
C LYS A 184 10.10 10.62 8.47
N VAL A 185 9.47 9.56 8.95
CA VAL A 185 8.40 9.64 9.94
C VAL A 185 8.89 9.08 11.26
N ILE A 186 8.78 9.87 12.32
CA ILE A 186 9.13 9.48 13.68
C ILE A 186 7.86 9.14 14.43
N VAL A 187 7.76 7.91 14.94
CA VAL A 187 6.57 7.38 15.63
C VAL A 187 6.92 7.02 17.08
N TRP A 188 6.08 7.42 18.03
CA TRP A 188 6.29 7.14 19.46
C TRP A 188 4.99 7.14 20.25
N SER A 189 5.02 6.52 21.43
CA SER A 189 3.92 6.61 22.39
C SER A 189 4.49 6.63 23.81
N PRO A 190 4.03 7.54 24.71
CA PRO A 190 4.41 7.50 26.12
C PRO A 190 4.06 6.16 26.80
N LYS A 191 3.07 5.43 26.26
CA LYS A 191 2.66 4.11 26.75
C LYS A 191 3.62 2.99 26.32
N ILE A 192 4.46 3.21 25.31
CA ILE A 192 5.35 2.22 24.71
C ILE A 192 6.80 2.76 24.74
N PRO A 193 7.50 2.66 25.88
CA PRO A 193 8.87 3.17 26.03
C PRO A 193 9.91 2.37 25.23
N GLU A 194 9.63 1.09 24.93
CA GLU A 194 10.49 0.21 24.14
C GLU A 194 9.73 -0.34 22.91
N PRO A 195 9.58 0.45 21.84
CA PRO A 195 8.86 0.01 20.65
C PRO A 195 9.58 -1.13 19.92
N LYS A 196 8.79 -2.06 19.39
CA LYS A 196 9.24 -3.20 18.59
C LYS A 196 8.48 -3.35 17.27
N ALA A 197 7.30 -2.75 17.16
CA ALA A 197 6.53 -2.79 15.93
C ALA A 197 5.75 -1.50 15.69
N VAL A 198 5.58 -1.15 14.41
CA VAL A 198 4.71 -0.06 13.94
C VAL A 198 3.79 -0.61 12.85
N ARG A 199 2.56 -0.11 12.84
CA ARG A 199 1.58 -0.30 11.77
C ARG A 199 1.10 1.07 11.29
N TYR A 200 0.90 1.22 9.99
CA TYR A 200 0.29 2.39 9.37
C TYR A 200 -0.89 1.98 8.50
N GLY A 201 -2.05 2.61 8.70
CA GLY A 201 -3.24 2.32 7.90
C GLY A 201 -3.75 0.88 8.02
N TRP A 202 -3.53 0.23 9.17
CA TRP A 202 -3.86 -1.18 9.37
C TRP A 202 -5.29 -1.36 9.94
N ALA A 203 -6.27 -1.20 9.06
CA ALA A 203 -7.69 -1.46 9.31
C ALA A 203 -8.43 -1.57 7.96
N ASP A 204 -9.73 -1.89 7.97
CA ASP A 204 -10.55 -1.92 6.75
C ASP A 204 -10.75 -0.50 6.18
N ASN A 205 -11.08 0.47 7.05
CA ASN A 205 -11.25 1.89 6.73
C ASN A 205 -10.44 2.81 7.68
N PRO A 206 -9.09 2.80 7.60
CA PRO A 206 -8.26 3.62 8.47
C PRO A 206 -8.36 5.10 8.09
N ALA A 207 -8.31 5.97 9.10
CA ALA A 207 -8.07 7.39 8.89
C ALA A 207 -6.56 7.61 8.67
N VAL A 208 -6.18 7.98 7.44
CA VAL A 208 -4.78 8.14 7.01
C VAL A 208 -4.57 9.46 6.29
N ASN A 209 -3.37 10.04 6.43
CA ASN A 209 -3.06 11.34 5.84
C ASN A 209 -1.58 11.58 5.53
N LEU A 210 -0.74 10.54 5.49
CA LEU A 210 0.64 10.65 4.99
C LEU A 210 0.65 10.60 3.46
N TYR A 211 1.21 11.64 2.84
CA TYR A 211 1.37 11.78 1.40
C TYR A 211 2.81 12.19 1.09
N ASN A 212 3.22 12.07 -0.17
CA ASN A 212 4.36 12.84 -0.68
C ASN A 212 3.87 14.16 -1.31
N LYS A 213 4.79 15.08 -1.60
CA LYS A 213 4.45 16.37 -2.24
C LYS A 213 3.97 16.26 -3.69
N ALA A 214 4.01 15.07 -4.30
CA ALA A 214 3.32 14.81 -5.56
C ALA A 214 1.81 14.56 -5.38
N GLY A 215 1.31 14.62 -4.14
CA GLY A 215 -0.11 14.44 -3.81
C GLY A 215 -0.57 12.98 -3.81
N LEU A 216 0.36 12.02 -3.71
CA LEU A 216 0.07 10.59 -3.71
C LEU A 216 0.12 9.98 -2.29
N PRO A 217 -0.86 9.15 -1.91
CA PRO A 217 -0.97 8.63 -0.54
C PRO A 217 0.05 7.54 -0.28
N ALA A 218 0.54 7.49 0.97
CA ALA A 218 1.38 6.40 1.44
C ALA A 218 0.60 5.07 1.48
N SER A 219 1.26 3.99 1.11
CA SER A 219 0.69 2.64 1.21
C SER A 219 0.67 2.15 2.67
N PRO A 220 -0.39 1.47 3.14
CA PRO A 220 -0.40 0.80 4.43
C PRO A 220 0.74 -0.20 4.58
N PHE A 221 1.25 -0.36 5.80
CA PHE A 221 2.31 -1.32 6.10
C PHE A 221 2.30 -1.74 7.57
N ARG A 222 3.07 -2.80 7.87
CA ARG A 222 3.42 -3.22 9.22
C ARG A 222 4.90 -3.59 9.32
N THR A 223 5.47 -3.54 10.53
CA THR A 223 6.88 -3.90 10.77
C THR A 223 7.05 -5.15 11.64
N ASP A 224 5.98 -5.71 12.19
CA ASP A 224 5.96 -6.98 12.93
C ASP A 224 6.00 -8.21 12.00
N GLY A 225 6.12 -7.98 10.69
CA GLY A 225 6.15 -9.01 9.65
C GLY A 225 4.82 -9.74 9.51
N PRO A 226 4.60 -10.45 8.40
CA PRO A 226 3.53 -11.43 8.36
C PRO A 226 3.80 -12.52 9.40
N LYS A 227 2.76 -12.85 10.20
CA LYS A 227 2.75 -14.09 10.96
C LYS A 227 3.09 -15.21 9.97
N LYS A 228 4.09 -16.01 10.33
CA LYS A 228 4.46 -17.20 9.55
C LYS A 228 3.38 -18.27 9.72
#